data_AF-B7PFR0-F1
#
_entry.id   AF-B7PFR0-F1
#
_cell.length_a   1.000
_cell.length_b   1.000
_cell.length_c   1.000
_cell.angle_alpha   90.00
_cell.angle_beta   90.00
_cell.angle_gamma   90.00
#
_symmetry.space_group_name_H-M   'P 1'
#
loop_
_entity.id
_entity.type
_entity.pdbx_description
1 polymer ?
#
loop_
_entity_poly.entity_id
_entity_poly.type
_entity_poly.pdbx_seq_one_letter_code
_entity_poly.pdbx_strand_id
1 'polypeptide(L)'
;GSAIFTTPSIVFSNSGSAGVALAIWCLAGFKAMIEVLCYAELATLLPVAGGGYAYITAGSRSLGRYGDIVPFMYAWSSLIISDPMSAAFQGLTFSSYALSIVYGDCTPTYTTKLITALTFIGKSQCSTFILFLWH
;
A
#
# COMPACT_ATOMS: atom_id res chain seq x y z
N GLY A 1 -10.36 -1.22 -0.19
CA GLY A 1 -10.51 -0.12 0.78
C GLY A 1 -10.99 -0.62 2.13
N SER A 2 -10.19 -1.41 2.83
CA SER A 2 -10.51 -1.87 4.20
C SER A 2 -10.14 -0.85 5.29
N ALA A 3 -9.34 0.16 4.95
CA ALA A 3 -8.82 1.15 5.90
C ALA A 3 -9.90 2.05 6.52
N ILE A 4 -11.04 2.27 5.86
CA ILE A 4 -12.12 3.12 6.40
C ILE A 4 -12.69 2.58 7.73
N PHE A 5 -12.56 1.27 7.97
CA PHE A 5 -13.07 0.65 9.19
C PHE A 5 -12.06 0.72 10.35
N THR A 6 -10.76 0.75 10.07
CA THR A 6 -9.69 0.75 11.10
C THR A 6 -9.13 2.14 11.39
N THR A 7 -8.97 2.96 10.36
CA THR A 7 -8.31 4.27 10.45
C THR A 7 -9.04 5.29 11.35
N PRO A 8 -10.39 5.36 11.42
CA PRO A 8 -11.06 6.37 12.25
C PRO A 8 -10.75 6.24 13.74
N SER A 9 -10.68 5.01 14.26
CA SER A 9 -10.35 4.78 15.68
C SER A 9 -8.95 5.26 16.02
N ILE A 10 -7.99 5.06 15.11
CA ILE A 10 -6.59 5.47 15.28
C ILE A 10 -6.48 7.00 15.18
N VAL A 11 -7.13 7.62 14.20
CA VAL A 11 -7.09 9.08 14.03
C VAL A 11 -7.74 9.75 15.24
N PHE A 12 -8.88 9.24 15.71
CA PHE A 12 -9.58 9.82 16.87
C PHE A 12 -8.75 9.72 18.15
N SER A 13 -8.09 8.57 18.42
CA SER A 13 -7.24 8.42 19.60
C SER A 13 -6.03 9.35 19.61
N ASN A 14 -5.49 9.69 18.44
CA ASN A 14 -4.33 10.58 18.30
C ASN A 14 -4.71 12.07 18.23
N SER A 15 -5.93 12.40 17.79
CA SER A 15 -6.37 13.79 17.54
C SER A 15 -7.01 14.46 18.76
N GLY A 16 -7.46 13.68 19.75
CA GLY A 16 -8.05 14.18 21.01
C GLY A 16 -9.42 14.86 20.88
N SER A 17 -9.81 15.33 19.70
CA SER A 17 -11.10 15.96 19.41
C SER A 17 -11.63 15.58 18.02
N ALA A 18 -12.96 15.49 17.91
CA ALA A 18 -13.64 15.15 16.66
C ALA A 18 -13.37 16.17 15.53
N GLY A 19 -13.25 17.46 15.86
CA GLY A 19 -12.99 18.51 14.87
C GLY A 19 -11.61 18.38 14.21
N VAL A 20 -10.59 18.02 15.00
CA VAL A 20 -9.22 17.80 14.50
C VAL A 20 -9.15 16.54 13.65
N ALA A 21 -9.84 15.47 14.07
CA ALA A 21 -9.93 14.23 13.28
C ALA A 21 -10.57 14.46 11.89
N LEU A 22 -11.64 15.26 11.82
CA LEU A 22 -12.28 15.63 10.54
C LEU A 22 -11.36 16.48 9.66
N ALA A 23 -10.61 17.42 10.24
CA ALA A 23 -9.65 18.23 9.51
C ALA A 23 -8.53 17.37 8.88
N ILE A 24 -8.01 16.38 9.62
CA ILE A 24 -7.00 15.42 9.12
C ILE A 24 -7.55 14.61 7.95
N TRP A 25 -8.79 14.13 8.04
CA TRP A 25 -9.45 13.42 6.95
C TRP A 25 -9.60 14.27 5.69
N CYS A 26 -10.03 15.53 5.82
CA CYS A 26 -10.12 16.45 4.69
C CYS A 26 -8.75 16.72 4.05
N LEU A 27 -7.70 16.92 4.86
CA LEU A 27 -6.35 17.13 4.37
C LEU A 27 -5.78 15.90 3.65
N ALA A 28 -6.05 14.70 4.16
CA ALA A 28 -5.66 13.45 3.51
C ALA A 28 -6.37 13.28 2.16
N GLY A 29 -7.68 13.57 2.09
CA GLY A 29 -8.44 13.54 0.84
C GLY A 29 -7.92 14.54 -0.18
N PHE A 30 -7.60 15.77 0.24
CA PHE A 30 -7.03 16.78 -0.64
C PHE A 30 -5.66 16.39 -1.20
N LYS A 31 -4.78 15.85 -0.35
CA LYS A 31 -3.47 15.33 -0.80
C LYS A 31 -3.63 14.20 -1.81
N ALA A 32 -4.56 13.27 -1.58
CA ALA A 32 -4.84 12.18 -2.50
C ALA A 32 -5.37 12.68 -3.85
N MET A 33 -6.21 13.73 -3.87
CA MET A 33 -6.66 14.33 -5.13
C MET A 33 -5.50 14.91 -5.94
N ILE A 34 -4.57 15.63 -5.29
CA ILE A 34 -3.40 16.19 -5.97
C ILE A 34 -2.52 15.08 -6.56
N GLU A 35 -2.29 14.00 -5.79
CA GLU A 35 -1.49 12.86 -6.23
C GLU A 35 -2.09 12.20 -7.48
N VAL A 36 -3.39 11.91 -7.46
CA VAL A 36 -4.09 11.28 -8.58
C VAL A 36 -4.16 12.20 -9.79
N LEU A 37 -4.34 13.51 -9.60
CA LEU A 37 -4.40 14.46 -10.71
C LEU A 37 -3.05 14.54 -11.44
N CYS A 38 -1.95 14.67 -10.69
CA CYS A 38 -0.61 14.65 -11.25
C CYS A 38 -0.32 13.33 -12.00
N TYR A 39 -0.74 12.20 -11.42
CA TYR A 39 -0.58 10.90 -12.06
C TYR A 39 -1.43 10.75 -13.32
N ALA A 40 -2.63 11.33 -13.35
CA ALA A 40 -3.51 11.34 -14.52
C ALA A 40 -2.90 12.15 -15.67
N GLU A 41 -2.36 13.34 -15.39
CA GLU A 41 -1.64 14.15 -16.40
C GLU A 41 -0.49 13.34 -17.01
N LEU A 42 0.32 12.71 -16.15
CA LEU A 42 1.43 11.87 -16.59
C LEU A 42 0.98 10.66 -17.44
N ALA A 43 -0.16 10.06 -17.07
CA ALA A 43 -0.75 8.97 -17.83
C ALA A 43 -1.25 9.39 -19.22
N THR A 44 -1.72 10.63 -19.38
CA THR A 44 -2.11 11.16 -20.69
C THR A 44 -0.90 11.53 -21.56
N LEU A 45 0.20 12.01 -20.95
CA LEU A 45 1.43 12.38 -21.66
C LEU A 45 2.20 11.15 -22.17
N LEU A 46 2.17 10.04 -21.43
CA LEU A 46 2.81 8.78 -21.82
C LEU A 46 1.80 7.61 -21.75
N PRO A 47 1.11 7.29 -22.85
CA PRO A 47 0.20 6.13 -22.92
C PRO A 47 1.00 4.82 -23.12
N VAL A 48 1.94 4.54 -22.21
CA VAL A 48 2.79 3.34 -22.24
C VAL A 48 2.29 2.35 -21.20
N ALA A 49 2.11 1.09 -21.59
CA ALA A 49 1.78 0.01 -20.66
C ALA A 49 2.97 -0.24 -19.71
N GLY A 50 2.73 -0.18 -18.39
CA GLY A 50 3.75 -0.42 -17.37
C GLY A 50 3.66 0.48 -16.13
N GLY A 51 2.69 1.40 -16.08
CA GLY A 51 2.36 2.18 -14.88
C GLY A 51 3.54 3.02 -14.36
N GLY A 52 3.69 3.10 -13.04
CA GLY A 52 4.71 3.93 -12.39
C GLY A 52 6.15 3.60 -12.83
N TYR A 53 6.44 2.31 -13.09
CA TYR A 53 7.75 1.89 -13.59
C TYR A 53 8.02 2.47 -14.98
N ALA A 54 7.06 2.36 -15.92
CA ALA A 54 7.22 2.90 -17.27
C ALA A 54 7.42 4.43 -17.27
N TYR A 55 6.73 5.15 -16.39
CA TYR A 55 6.90 6.60 -16.26
C TYR A 55 8.29 6.98 -15.75
N ILE A 56 8.80 6.27 -14.74
CA ILE A 56 10.13 6.50 -14.19
C ILE A 56 11.20 6.15 -15.23
N THR A 57 11.06 5.03 -15.96
CA THR A 57 11.96 4.65 -17.05
C THR A 57 12.00 5.71 -18.15
N ALA A 58 10.86 6.27 -18.54
CA ALA A 58 10.82 7.31 -19.55
C ALA A 58 11.50 8.62 -19.09
N GLY A 59 11.22 9.07 -17.86
CA GLY A 59 11.84 10.29 -17.32
C GLY A 59 13.34 10.15 -17.05
N SER A 60 13.77 8.96 -16.63
CA SER A 60 15.18 8.68 -16.31
C SER A 60 16.08 8.50 -17.54
N ARG A 61 15.52 8.35 -18.76
CA ARG A 61 16.30 8.41 -20.01
C ARG A 61 17.12 9.69 -20.15
N SER A 62 16.67 10.81 -19.55
CA SER A 62 17.40 12.07 -19.57
C SER A 62 18.70 12.05 -18.76
N LEU A 63 18.90 11.07 -17.87
CA LEU A 63 20.09 10.97 -16.99
C LEU A 63 21.25 10.19 -17.62
N GLY A 64 21.17 9.79 -18.90
CA GLY A 64 22.24 9.09 -19.60
C GLY A 64 22.52 7.70 -19.00
N ARG A 65 23.78 7.40 -18.64
CA ARG A 65 24.21 6.07 -18.14
C ARG A 65 23.53 5.60 -16.85
N TYR A 66 22.99 6.51 -16.03
CA TYR A 66 22.27 6.16 -14.79
C TYR A 66 20.76 5.90 -15.02
N GLY A 67 20.28 6.07 -16.25
CA GLY A 67 18.86 5.94 -16.59
C GLY A 67 18.27 4.56 -16.33
N ASP A 68 19.09 3.52 -16.26
CA ASP A 68 18.63 2.14 -16.02
C ASP A 68 18.63 1.74 -14.53
N ILE A 69 19.41 2.44 -13.70
CA ILE A 69 19.51 2.17 -12.25
C ILE A 69 18.28 2.71 -11.51
N VAL A 70 17.77 3.87 -11.91
CA VAL A 70 16.63 4.51 -11.21
C VAL A 70 15.35 3.68 -11.31
N PRO A 71 14.94 3.15 -12.47
CA PRO A 71 13.81 2.25 -12.58
C PRO A 71 14.01 0.96 -11.78
N PHE A 72 15.22 0.39 -11.80
CA PHE A 72 15.54 -0.80 -11.03
C PHE A 72 15.36 -0.59 -9.52
N MET A 73 15.84 0.54 -8.97
CA MET A 73 15.63 0.90 -7.55
C MET A 73 14.15 1.08 -7.20
N TYR A 74 13.36 1.63 -8.13
CA TYR A 74 11.91 1.74 -7.94
C TYR A 74 11.22 0.36 -7.93
N ALA A 75 11.56 -0.52 -8.88
CA ALA A 75 11.04 -1.87 -8.91
C ALA A 75 11.42 -2.65 -7.63
N TRP A 76 12.69 -2.55 -7.23
CA TRP A 76 13.20 -3.19 -6.02
C TRP A 76 12.48 -2.72 -4.76
N SER A 77 12.32 -1.41 -4.58
CA SER A 77 11.62 -0.86 -3.41
C SER A 77 10.13 -1.22 -3.40
N SER A 78 9.50 -1.26 -4.57
CA SER A 78 8.10 -1.67 -4.69
C SER A 78 7.91 -3.14 -4.28
N LEU A 79 8.79 -4.03 -4.72
CA LEU A 79 8.74 -5.46 -4.40
C LEU A 79 9.06 -5.77 -2.93
N ILE A 80 10.05 -5.09 -2.35
CA ILE A 80 10.54 -5.39 -1.00
C ILE A 80 9.78 -4.63 0.09
N ILE A 81 9.20 -3.48 -0.24
CA ILE A 81 8.57 -2.60 0.76
C ILE A 81 7.08 -2.49 0.48
N SER A 82 6.68 -1.98 -0.69
CA SER A 82 5.30 -1.60 -0.95
C SER A 82 4.33 -2.79 -0.97
N ASP A 83 4.66 -3.82 -1.75
CA ASP A 83 3.86 -5.04 -1.87
C ASP A 83 3.70 -5.80 -0.54
N PRO A 84 4.80 -6.10 0.19
CA PRO A 84 4.71 -6.79 1.47
C PRO A 84 4.02 -5.94 2.54
N MET A 85 4.23 -4.63 2.57
CA MET A 85 3.57 -3.75 3.54
C MET A 85 2.05 -3.74 3.33
N SER A 86 1.58 -3.65 2.09
CA SER A 86 0.15 -3.72 1.76
C SER A 86 -0.47 -5.05 2.17
N ALA A 87 0.23 -6.17 1.92
CA ALA A 87 -0.20 -7.50 2.34
C ALA A 87 -0.28 -7.63 3.87
N ALA A 88 0.74 -7.16 4.58
CA ALA A 88 0.79 -7.19 6.04
C ALA A 88 -0.33 -6.34 6.67
N PHE A 89 -0.59 -5.13 6.14
CA PHE A 89 -1.64 -4.26 6.65
C PHE A 89 -3.04 -4.87 6.46
N GLN A 90 -3.29 -5.48 5.29
CA GLN A 90 -4.54 -6.19 5.02
C GLN A 90 -4.71 -7.41 5.92
N GLY A 91 -3.65 -8.20 6.10
CA GLY A 91 -3.62 -9.35 6.99
C GLY A 91 -3.89 -8.99 8.44
N LEU A 92 -3.24 -7.94 8.93
CA LEU A 92 -3.42 -7.43 10.28
C LEU A 92 -4.87 -6.99 10.50
N THR A 93 -5.40 -6.17 9.59
CA THR A 93 -6.79 -5.70 9.64
C THR A 93 -7.78 -6.86 9.67
N PHE A 94 -7.62 -7.83 8.78
CA PHE A 94 -8.47 -9.01 8.73
C PHE A 94 -8.39 -9.83 10.02
N SER A 95 -7.19 -10.07 10.53
CA SER A 95 -6.98 -10.85 11.76
C SER A 95 -7.63 -10.20 12.98
N SER A 96 -7.55 -8.87 13.10
CA SER A 96 -8.17 -8.13 14.20
C SER A 96 -9.69 -8.22 14.17
N TYR A 97 -10.31 -8.11 12.99
CA TYR A 97 -11.77 -8.27 12.87
C TYR A 97 -12.24 -9.71 13.01
N ALA A 98 -11.47 -10.69 12.53
CA ALA A 98 -11.84 -12.10 12.68
C ALA A 98 -11.78 -12.54 14.15
N LEU A 99 -10.74 -12.10 14.88
CA LEU A 99 -10.56 -12.45 16.28
C LEU A 99 -11.55 -11.75 17.20
N SER A 100 -11.99 -10.52 16.88
CA SER A 100 -13.01 -9.84 17.68
C SER A 100 -14.36 -10.56 17.65
N ILE A 101 -14.68 -11.32 16.59
CA ILE A 101 -15.90 -12.15 16.52
C ILE A 101 -15.78 -13.38 17.41
N VAL A 102 -14.61 -14.01 17.47
CA VAL A 102 -14.41 -15.29 18.19
C VAL A 102 -14.14 -15.09 19.68
N TYR A 103 -13.39 -14.05 20.04
CA TYR A 103 -12.89 -13.85 21.40
C TYR A 103 -13.39 -12.56 22.07
N GLY A 104 -14.28 -11.80 21.43
CA GLY A 104 -14.81 -10.55 21.96
C GLY A 104 -13.69 -9.55 22.28
N ASP A 105 -13.44 -9.34 23.58
CA ASP A 105 -12.46 -8.38 24.10
C ASP A 105 -11.04 -8.94 24.32
N CYS A 106 -10.84 -10.26 24.18
CA CYS A 106 -9.54 -10.90 24.43
C CYS A 106 -8.83 -11.28 23.12
N THR A 107 -7.95 -10.43 22.59
CA THR A 107 -7.13 -10.78 21.42
C THR A 107 -5.79 -11.41 21.83
N PRO A 108 -5.56 -12.72 21.63
CA PRO A 108 -4.26 -13.33 21.88
C PRO A 108 -3.22 -12.90 20.81
N THR A 109 -2.15 -12.25 21.24
CA THR A 109 -1.08 -11.70 20.38
C THR A 109 -0.45 -12.73 19.43
N TYR A 110 -0.39 -14.01 19.83
CA TYR A 110 0.18 -15.08 19.02
C TYR A 110 -0.69 -15.43 17.80
N THR A 111 -2.00 -15.52 17.98
CA THR A 111 -2.94 -15.88 16.91
C THR A 111 -3.04 -14.78 15.86
N THR A 112 -3.04 -13.51 16.27
CA THR A 112 -3.00 -12.35 15.36
C THR A 112 -1.75 -12.38 14.47
N LYS A 113 -0.59 -12.69 15.07
CA LYS A 113 0.68 -12.81 14.34
C LYS A 113 0.66 -13.96 13.33
N LEU A 114 0.12 -15.12 13.70
CA LEU A 114 -0.01 -16.26 12.79
C LEU A 114 -0.93 -15.95 11.60
N ILE A 115 -2.12 -15.39 11.83
CA ILE A 115 -3.06 -15.07 10.74
C ILE A 115 -2.47 -14.00 9.81
N THR A 116 -1.82 -12.98 10.36
CA THR A 116 -1.14 -11.95 9.57
C THR A 116 0.02 -12.53 8.74
N ALA A 117 0.81 -13.46 9.32
CA ALA A 117 1.87 -14.14 8.60
C ALA A 117 1.33 -15.04 7.48
N LEU A 118 0.24 -15.79 7.72
CA LEU A 118 -0.37 -16.65 6.71
C LEU A 118 -0.97 -15.86 5.54
N THR A 119 -1.64 -14.74 5.83
CA THR A 119 -2.18 -13.85 4.78
C THR A 119 -1.08 -13.20 3.96
N PHE A 120 0.03 -12.81 4.61
CA PHE A 120 1.23 -12.33 3.93
C PHE A 120 1.84 -13.37 2.99
N ILE A 121 2.05 -14.60 3.50
CA ILE A 121 2.59 -15.72 2.71
C ILE A 121 1.64 -16.08 1.56
N GLY A 122 0.33 -16.11 1.79
CA GLY A 122 -0.65 -16.43 0.75
C GLY A 122 -0.62 -15.42 -0.41
N LYS A 123 -0.41 -14.14 -0.11
CA LYS A 123 -0.33 -13.09 -1.14
C LYS A 123 1.03 -13.07 -1.85
N SER A 124 2.12 -13.31 -1.12
CA SER A 124 3.47 -13.37 -1.72
C SER A 124 3.63 -14.55 -2.67
N GLN A 125 3.02 -15.70 -2.37
CA GLN A 125 3.01 -16.87 -3.26
C GLN A 125 2.25 -16.60 -4.56
N CYS A 126 1.16 -15.84 -4.52
CA CYS A 126 0.39 -15.48 -5.72
C CYS A 126 1.15 -14.48 -6.61
N SER A 127 1.77 -13.45 -6.02
CA SER A 127 2.52 -12.44 -6.80
C SER A 127 3.83 -12.99 -7.39
N THR A 128 4.54 -13.83 -6.63
CA THR A 128 5.80 -14.47 -7.08
C THR A 128 5.54 -15.50 -8.17
N PHE A 129 4.43 -16.26 -8.10
CA PHE A 129 4.06 -17.24 -9.13
C PHE A 129 3.72 -16.57 -10.47
N ILE A 130 3.15 -15.36 -10.46
CA ILE A 130 2.87 -14.59 -11.68
C ILE A 130 4.14 -13.97 -12.26
N LEU A 131 5.06 -13.46 -11.42
CA LEU A 131 6.35 -12.92 -11.86
C LEU A 131 7.28 -13.99 -12.45
N PHE A 132 7.23 -15.24 -11.96
CA PHE A 132 8.00 -16.35 -12.51
C PHE A 132 7.41 -17.00 -13.76
N LEU A 133 6.13 -16.78 -14.06
CA LEU A 133 5.47 -17.27 -15.27
C LEU A 133 5.62 -16.32 -16.47
N TRP A 134 6.16 -15.12 -16.26
CA TRP A 134 6.33 -14.08 -17.28
C TRP A 134 7.81 -13.81 -17.66
N HIS A 135 8.73 -14.66 -17.21
CA HIS A 135 10.14 -14.73 -17.65
C HIS A 135 10.48 -16.17 -18.06
#